data_AF-A0A1W6L4X9-F1
#
_entry.id   AF-A0A1W6L4X9-F1
#
_cell.length_a   1.000
_cell.length_b   1.000
_cell.length_c   1.000
_cell.angle_alpha   90.00
_cell.angle_beta   90.00
_cell.angle_gamma   90.00
#
_symmetry.space_group_name_H-M   'P 1'
#
loop_
_entity.id
_entity.type
_entity.pdbx_description
1 polymer ?
#
loop_
_entity_poly.entity_id
_entity_poly.type
_entity_poly.pdbx_seq_one_letter_code
_entity_poly.pdbx_strand_id
1 'polypeptide(L)'
;MPYILLLLVILGFWALFALVAARGVVAVVNAVRPHVSTRALPEKSRRRWFAITWVACACFIPAGCWHHQSVGYVRQAVPPELEIDELVYREASFLGDCRIGVFRLSAQTMARVRDEGLSFLQTARSGRHESMYPRAGFSYEAWRRTPPEPRNERDVMQARWCLGHKPSALEDIYAVLDREGGYLTVDGSEKDLVLLPRLGLLVVSLKA
;
A
#
# COMPACT_ATOMS: atom_id res chain seq x y z
N MET A 1 -5.27 -11.14 -24.70
CA MET A 1 -6.54 -11.85 -24.37
C MET A 1 -6.50 -12.89 -23.23
N PRO A 2 -5.38 -13.32 -22.62
CA PRO A 2 -5.43 -14.35 -21.54
C PRO A 2 -5.93 -13.81 -20.18
N TYR A 3 -5.80 -12.50 -19.94
CA TYR A 3 -6.18 -11.89 -18.66
C TYR A 3 -7.70 -11.85 -18.42
N ILE A 4 -8.51 -11.80 -19.48
CA ILE A 4 -9.98 -11.77 -19.35
C ILE A 4 -10.50 -13.14 -18.87
N LEU A 5 -9.94 -14.23 -19.39
CA LEU A 5 -10.27 -15.59 -18.95
C LEU A 5 -9.87 -15.83 -17.49
N LEU A 6 -8.68 -15.39 -17.09
CA LEU A 6 -8.24 -15.49 -15.69
C LEU A 6 -9.16 -14.71 -14.74
N LEU A 7 -9.56 -13.50 -15.13
CA LEU A 7 -10.40 -12.62 -14.32
C LEU A 7 -11.83 -13.19 -14.19
N LEU A 8 -12.37 -13.80 -15.25
CA LEU A 8 -13.65 -14.51 -15.20
C LEU A 8 -13.60 -15.78 -14.34
N VAL A 9 -12.50 -16.52 -14.35
CA VAL A 9 -12.32 -17.70 -13.47
C VAL A 9 -12.25 -17.28 -12.00
N ILE A 10 -11.52 -16.20 -11.69
CA ILE A 10 -11.43 -15.67 -10.32
C ILE A 10 -12.80 -15.17 -9.86
N LEU A 11 -13.51 -14.39 -10.68
CA LEU A 11 -14.86 -13.92 -10.36
C LEU A 11 -15.84 -15.09 -10.19
N GLY A 12 -15.77 -16.10 -11.05
CA GLY A 12 -16.58 -17.32 -10.96
C GLY A 12 -16.32 -18.09 -9.67
N PHE A 13 -15.04 -18.21 -9.25
CA PHE A 13 -14.66 -18.84 -8.00
C PHE A 13 -15.21 -18.09 -6.79
N TRP A 14 -15.10 -16.75 -6.76
CA TRP A 14 -15.65 -15.92 -5.69
C TRP A 14 -17.19 -15.95 -5.65
N ALA A 15 -17.85 -15.91 -6.80
CA ALA A 15 -19.30 -16.03 -6.88
C ALA A 15 -19.78 -17.40 -6.39
N LEU A 16 -19.09 -18.49 -6.76
CA LEU A 16 -19.39 -19.84 -6.29
C LEU A 16 -19.16 -19.96 -4.78
N PHE A 17 -18.04 -19.42 -4.27
CA PHE A 17 -17.75 -19.40 -2.84
C PHE A 17 -18.81 -18.62 -2.05
N ALA A 18 -19.18 -17.43 -2.51
CA ALA A 18 -20.23 -16.62 -1.89
C ALA A 18 -21.59 -17.34 -1.91
N LEU A 19 -21.90 -18.06 -2.99
CA LEU A 19 -23.15 -18.82 -3.11
C LEU A 19 -23.16 -20.05 -2.20
N VAL A 20 -22.05 -20.78 -2.08
CA VAL A 20 -21.89 -21.90 -1.15
C VAL A 20 -21.94 -21.40 0.29
N ALA A 21 -21.29 -20.28 0.60
CA ALA A 21 -21.35 -19.66 1.92
C ALA A 21 -22.76 -19.18 2.27
N ALA A 22 -23.45 -18.50 1.34
CA ALA A 22 -24.83 -18.07 1.53
C ALA A 22 -25.78 -19.25 1.72
N ARG A 23 -25.60 -20.34 0.94
CA ARG A 23 -26.38 -21.57 1.13
C ARG A 23 -26.02 -22.28 2.42
N GLY A 24 -24.76 -22.26 2.85
CA GLY A 24 -24.33 -22.77 4.14
C GLY A 24 -24.99 -22.00 5.28
N VAL A 25 -25.02 -20.67 5.21
CA VAL A 25 -25.70 -19.80 6.17
C VAL A 25 -27.20 -20.06 6.16
N VAL A 26 -27.85 -20.14 5.00
CA VAL A 26 -29.29 -20.42 4.89
C VAL A 26 -29.62 -21.83 5.38
N ALA A 27 -28.79 -22.84 5.09
CA ALA A 27 -28.97 -24.20 5.59
C ALA A 27 -28.77 -24.29 7.10
N VAL A 28 -27.77 -23.59 7.65
CA VAL A 28 -27.57 -23.47 9.10
C VAL A 28 -28.74 -22.73 9.74
N VAL A 29 -29.16 -21.59 9.19
CA VAL A 29 -30.31 -20.83 9.69
C VAL A 29 -31.58 -21.66 9.61
N ASN A 30 -31.83 -22.39 8.52
CA ASN A 30 -33.02 -23.24 8.36
C ASN A 30 -32.95 -24.53 9.18
N ALA A 31 -31.77 -25.09 9.44
CA ALA A 31 -31.60 -26.21 10.37
C ALA A 31 -31.76 -25.78 11.83
N VAL A 32 -31.41 -24.53 12.13
CA VAL A 32 -31.52 -23.92 13.46
C VAL A 32 -32.93 -23.33 13.71
N ARG A 33 -33.64 -22.88 12.66
CA ARG A 33 -34.99 -22.28 12.72
C ARG A 33 -36.03 -23.15 13.44
N PRO A 34 -36.16 -24.46 13.16
CA PRO A 34 -37.13 -25.31 13.86
C PRO A 34 -36.69 -25.67 15.30
N HIS A 35 -35.44 -25.40 15.70
CA HIS A 35 -34.94 -25.64 17.07
C HIS A 35 -34.87 -24.38 17.94
N VAL A 36 -34.80 -23.18 17.35
CA VAL A 36 -34.79 -21.90 18.08
C VAL A 36 -36.19 -21.46 18.53
N SER A 37 -37.25 -22.05 17.97
CA SER A 37 -38.61 -21.63 18.32
C SER A 37 -39.14 -22.17 19.66
N THR A 38 -38.55 -23.19 20.29
CA THR A 38 -39.08 -23.69 21.60
C THR A 38 -38.08 -24.34 22.55
N ARG A 39 -36.80 -24.52 22.20
CA ARG A 39 -35.81 -25.07 23.16
C ARG A 39 -34.57 -24.22 23.21
N ALA A 40 -34.31 -23.66 24.40
CA ALA A 40 -33.03 -23.03 24.71
C ALA A 40 -31.90 -23.98 24.32
N LEU A 41 -31.00 -23.52 23.45
CA LEU A 41 -29.82 -24.27 23.07
C LEU A 41 -29.05 -24.68 24.33
N PRO A 42 -28.60 -25.95 24.45
CA PRO A 42 -27.83 -26.38 25.62
C PRO A 42 -26.59 -25.51 25.75
N GLU A 43 -26.34 -25.00 26.96
CA GLU A 43 -25.38 -23.94 27.28
C GLU A 43 -23.98 -24.19 26.68
N LYS A 44 -23.55 -25.45 26.64
CA LYS A 44 -22.28 -25.90 26.06
C LYS A 44 -22.16 -25.59 24.55
N SER A 45 -23.25 -25.69 23.79
CA SER A 45 -23.23 -25.39 22.34
C SER A 45 -23.15 -23.89 22.07
N ARG A 46 -23.87 -23.07 22.86
CA ARG A 46 -23.82 -21.60 22.81
C ARG A 46 -22.41 -21.09 23.10
N ARG A 47 -21.74 -21.66 24.09
CA ARG A 47 -20.37 -21.30 24.49
C ARG A 47 -19.33 -21.62 23.40
N ARG A 48 -19.51 -22.73 22.66
CA ARG A 48 -18.64 -23.12 21.54
C ARG A 48 -18.77 -22.18 20.34
N TRP A 49 -19.99 -21.83 19.95
CA TRP A 49 -20.22 -20.88 18.85
C TRP A 49 -19.72 -19.47 19.19
N PHE A 50 -19.95 -18.99 20.42
CA PHE A 50 -19.36 -17.74 20.89
C PHE A 50 -17.82 -17.76 20.83
N ALA A 51 -17.19 -18.86 21.24
CA ALA A 51 -15.75 -19.02 21.19
C ALA A 51 -15.22 -19.01 19.74
N ILE A 52 -15.88 -19.70 18.81
CA ILE A 52 -15.50 -19.72 17.39
C ILE A 52 -15.62 -18.32 16.77
N THR A 53 -16.72 -17.61 17.02
CA THR A 53 -16.89 -16.22 16.54
C THR A 53 -15.85 -15.28 17.14
N TRP A 54 -15.53 -15.43 18.43
CA TRP A 54 -14.48 -14.64 19.08
C TRP A 54 -13.09 -14.90 18.49
N VAL A 55 -12.75 -16.17 18.25
CA VAL A 55 -11.47 -16.54 17.61
C VAL A 55 -11.41 -16.01 16.18
N ALA A 56 -12.49 -16.12 15.41
CA ALA A 56 -12.57 -15.55 14.07
C ALA A 56 -12.37 -14.02 14.11
N CYS A 57 -13.10 -13.29 14.96
CA CYS A 57 -12.90 -11.85 15.12
C CYS A 57 -11.48 -11.51 15.56
N ALA A 58 -10.91 -12.25 16.51
CA ALA A 58 -9.55 -12.05 17.00
C ALA A 58 -8.48 -12.33 15.93
N CYS A 59 -8.73 -13.20 14.95
CA CYS A 59 -7.80 -13.47 13.85
C CYS A 59 -7.97 -12.50 12.67
N PHE A 60 -9.21 -12.13 12.32
CA PHE A 60 -9.50 -11.33 11.12
C PHE A 60 -9.39 -9.81 11.35
N ILE A 61 -9.71 -9.31 12.55
CA ILE A 61 -9.63 -7.87 12.86
C ILE A 61 -8.18 -7.35 12.81
N PRO A 62 -7.18 -8.02 13.43
CA PRO A 62 -5.80 -7.53 13.40
C PRO A 62 -5.22 -7.50 11.98
N ALA A 63 -5.55 -8.48 11.14
CA ALA A 63 -5.06 -8.54 9.76
C ALA A 63 -5.59 -7.36 8.91
N GLY A 64 -6.87 -7.02 9.05
CA GLY A 64 -7.46 -5.86 8.37
C GLY A 64 -6.92 -4.53 8.89
N CYS A 65 -6.75 -4.39 10.22
CA CYS A 65 -6.18 -3.20 10.83
C CYS A 65 -4.72 -2.97 10.41
N TRP A 66 -3.91 -4.03 10.36
CA TRP A 66 -2.52 -3.95 9.90
C TRP A 66 -2.41 -3.53 8.43
N HIS A 67 -3.28 -4.10 7.58
CA HIS A 67 -3.33 -3.73 6.16
C HIS A 67 -3.63 -2.23 6.00
N HIS A 68 -4.62 -1.71 6.72
CA HIS A 68 -5.01 -0.30 6.66
C HIS A 68 -3.91 0.64 7.19
N GLN A 69 -3.26 0.27 8.29
CA GLN A 69 -2.18 1.08 8.88
C GLN A 69 -0.96 1.20 7.96
N SER A 70 -0.56 0.11 7.29
CA SER A 70 0.57 0.16 6.36
C SER A 70 0.29 1.02 5.12
N VAL A 71 -0.94 1.00 4.55
CA VAL A 71 -1.31 1.92 3.44
C VAL A 71 -1.22 3.36 3.91
N GLY A 72 -1.81 3.62 5.07
CA GLY A 72 -1.93 4.97 5.61
C GLY A 72 -0.57 5.60 5.76
N TYR A 73 0.41 4.84 6.26
CA TYR A 73 1.75 5.34 6.52
C TYR A 73 2.52 5.74 5.25
N VAL A 74 2.57 4.89 4.22
CA VAL A 74 3.23 5.26 2.94
C VAL A 74 2.49 6.37 2.20
N ARG A 75 1.16 6.45 2.33
CA ARG A 75 0.36 7.51 1.70
C ARG A 75 0.56 8.85 2.40
N GLN A 76 0.74 8.84 3.71
CA GLN A 76 1.01 10.03 4.53
C GLN A 76 2.38 10.66 4.21
N ALA A 77 3.33 9.86 3.75
CA ALA A 77 4.65 10.33 3.32
C ALA A 77 4.59 11.16 2.04
N VAL A 78 3.60 10.94 1.18
CA VAL A 78 3.50 11.66 -0.10
C VAL A 78 3.02 13.09 0.14
N PRO A 79 3.71 14.10 -0.43
CA PRO A 79 3.26 15.49 -0.39
C PRO A 79 1.86 15.69 -0.97
N PRO A 80 1.04 16.58 -0.39
CA PRO A 80 -0.33 16.81 -0.86
C PRO A 80 -0.39 17.33 -2.30
N GLU A 81 0.63 18.09 -2.74
CA GLU A 81 0.79 18.62 -4.10
C GLU A 81 0.95 17.51 -5.15
N LEU A 82 1.46 16.35 -4.72
CA LEU A 82 1.55 15.14 -5.55
C LEU A 82 0.26 14.34 -5.37
N GLU A 83 -0.70 14.56 -6.27
CA GLU A 83 -1.97 13.85 -6.26
C GLU A 83 -1.77 12.41 -6.71
N ILE A 84 -2.23 11.48 -5.86
CA ILE A 84 -2.16 10.04 -6.10
C ILE A 84 -3.47 9.58 -6.70
N ASP A 85 -3.39 8.86 -7.82
CA ASP A 85 -4.52 8.20 -8.46
C ASP A 85 -4.73 6.79 -7.85
N GLU A 86 -3.68 5.96 -7.91
CA GLU A 86 -3.73 4.58 -7.41
C GLU A 86 -2.43 4.14 -6.73
N LEU A 87 -2.55 3.15 -5.84
CA LEU A 87 -1.41 2.39 -5.32
C LEU A 87 -1.18 1.19 -6.25
N VAL A 88 -0.04 1.21 -6.95
CA VAL A 88 0.33 0.19 -7.95
C VAL A 88 1.03 -1.00 -7.28
N TYR A 89 1.87 -0.73 -6.29
CA TYR A 89 2.63 -1.77 -5.60
C TYR A 89 2.87 -1.40 -4.14
N ARG A 90 2.94 -2.41 -3.27
CA ARG A 90 3.37 -2.26 -1.90
C ARG A 90 4.19 -3.45 -1.45
N GLU A 91 5.24 -3.17 -0.70
CA GLU A 91 5.88 -4.14 0.16
C GLU A 91 5.93 -3.61 1.60
N ALA A 92 5.50 -4.43 2.54
CA ALA A 92 5.68 -4.19 3.97
C ALA A 92 6.39 -5.43 4.52
N SER A 93 7.70 -5.32 4.75
CA SER A 93 8.46 -6.46 5.26
C SER A 93 8.06 -6.74 6.71
N PHE A 94 7.72 -7.99 7.01
CA PHE A 94 7.28 -8.44 8.34
C PHE A 94 8.42 -8.41 9.37
N LEU A 95 9.68 -8.35 8.90
CA LEU A 95 10.89 -8.39 9.71
C LEU A 95 11.56 -7.02 9.90
N GLY A 96 10.86 -5.92 9.60
CA GLY A 96 11.16 -4.60 10.18
C GLY A 96 11.78 -3.58 9.24
N ASP A 97 12.70 -3.91 8.36
CA ASP A 97 13.66 -2.86 7.96
C ASP A 97 13.19 -1.91 6.83
N CYS A 98 12.12 -2.24 6.11
CA CYS A 98 11.70 -1.49 4.92
C CYS A 98 10.20 -1.56 4.62
N ARG A 99 9.64 -0.39 4.28
CA ARG A 99 8.28 -0.25 3.72
C ARG A 99 8.36 0.52 2.41
N ILE A 100 7.72 0.00 1.38
CA ILE A 100 7.70 0.57 0.04
C ILE A 100 6.26 0.73 -0.43
N GLY A 101 5.96 1.89 -1.02
CA GLY A 101 4.74 2.15 -1.76
C GLY A 101 5.07 2.73 -3.13
N VAL A 102 4.50 2.17 -4.19
CA VAL A 102 4.58 2.74 -5.54
C VAL A 102 3.19 3.22 -5.92
N PHE A 103 3.11 4.50 -6.25
CA PHE A 103 1.87 5.18 -6.58
C PHE A 103 1.89 5.65 -8.02
N ARG A 104 0.76 5.54 -8.71
CA ARG A 104 0.51 6.30 -9.93
C ARG A 104 0.04 7.69 -9.54
N LEU A 105 0.65 8.70 -10.16
CA LEU A 105 0.22 10.09 -9.95
C LEU A 105 -0.89 10.48 -10.93
N SER A 106 -1.69 11.46 -10.52
CA SER A 106 -2.76 12.00 -11.36
C SER A 106 -2.19 12.59 -12.65
N ALA A 107 -2.98 12.56 -13.73
CA ALA A 107 -2.59 13.16 -15.00
C ALA A 107 -2.28 14.67 -14.84
N GLN A 108 -2.97 15.35 -13.92
CA GLN A 108 -2.75 16.75 -13.61
C GLN A 108 -1.38 16.98 -12.95
N THR A 109 -1.04 16.20 -11.92
CA THR A 109 0.30 16.27 -11.30
C THR A 109 1.38 15.97 -12.34
N MET A 110 1.19 14.96 -13.18
CA MET A 110 2.16 14.61 -14.22
C MET A 110 2.32 15.70 -15.28
N ALA A 111 1.24 16.41 -15.64
CA ALA A 111 1.33 17.57 -16.52
C ALA A 111 2.19 18.67 -15.90
N ARG A 112 1.95 19.01 -14.63
CA ARG A 112 2.75 20.02 -13.91
C ARG A 112 4.22 19.63 -13.78
N VAL A 113 4.50 18.37 -13.47
CA VAL A 113 5.88 17.86 -13.43
C VAL A 113 6.57 18.02 -14.79
N ARG A 114 5.86 17.77 -15.90
CA ARG A 114 6.44 17.93 -17.24
C ARG A 114 6.68 19.39 -17.60
N ASP A 115 5.75 20.28 -17.23
CA ASP A 115 5.77 21.68 -17.66
C ASP A 115 6.67 22.54 -16.75
N GLU A 116 6.66 22.29 -15.45
CA GLU A 116 7.38 23.07 -14.42
C GLU A 116 8.63 22.32 -13.90
N GLY A 117 8.66 20.98 -13.93
CA GLY A 117 9.81 20.20 -13.49
C GLY A 117 10.16 20.43 -12.02
N LEU A 118 11.44 20.75 -11.75
CA LEU A 118 11.93 20.95 -10.40
C LEU A 118 11.24 22.11 -9.65
N SER A 119 10.81 23.17 -10.34
CA SER A 119 10.21 24.32 -9.66
C SER A 119 8.91 23.93 -8.95
N PHE A 120 8.07 23.13 -9.61
CA PHE A 120 6.88 22.54 -8.99
C PHE A 120 7.27 21.63 -7.83
N LEU A 121 8.24 20.75 -8.02
CA LEU A 121 8.63 19.80 -6.97
C LEU A 121 9.19 20.49 -5.71
N GLN A 122 9.82 21.67 -5.83
CA GLN A 122 10.26 22.42 -4.66
C GLN A 122 9.11 22.87 -3.74
N THR A 123 7.86 22.91 -4.23
CA THR A 123 6.69 23.16 -3.38
C THR A 123 6.22 21.91 -2.65
N ALA A 124 6.62 20.71 -3.10
CA ALA A 124 6.18 19.41 -2.61
C ALA A 124 7.23 18.80 -1.66
N ARG A 125 7.46 19.46 -0.51
CA ARG A 125 8.53 19.07 0.43
C ARG A 125 8.04 18.58 1.79
N SER A 126 6.74 18.61 2.05
CA SER A 126 6.13 18.09 3.27
C SER A 126 5.09 17.03 2.91
N GLY A 127 5.12 15.88 3.57
CA GLY A 127 4.07 14.86 3.42
C GLY A 127 2.73 15.33 3.99
N ARG A 128 1.65 14.59 3.69
CA ARG A 128 0.28 14.89 4.18
C ARG A 128 0.12 14.92 5.71
N HIS A 129 1.09 14.42 6.47
CA HIS A 129 1.00 14.22 7.93
C HIS A 129 1.66 15.33 8.78
N GLU A 130 1.52 16.60 8.42
CA GLU A 130 1.91 17.69 9.33
C GLU A 130 0.84 17.99 10.42
N SER A 131 -0.42 17.56 10.26
CA SER A 131 -1.53 18.14 11.03
C SER A 131 -1.96 17.41 12.32
N MET A 132 -1.45 16.22 12.64
CA MET A 132 -1.97 15.44 13.79
C MET A 132 -0.93 15.13 14.87
N TYR A 133 0.36 15.02 14.52
CA TYR A 133 1.46 14.77 15.48
C TYR A 133 2.74 15.52 15.07
N PRO A 134 2.99 16.74 15.60
CA PRO A 134 4.05 17.65 15.13
C PRO A 134 5.50 17.20 15.38
N ARG A 135 5.74 16.01 15.95
CA ARG A 135 7.10 15.51 16.25
C ARG A 135 7.59 14.41 15.29
N ALA A 136 6.77 13.97 14.33
CA ALA A 136 7.10 12.88 13.40
C ALA A 136 6.59 13.15 11.98
N GLY A 137 6.71 14.40 11.51
CA GLY A 137 6.34 14.78 10.14
C GLY A 137 7.25 14.14 9.08
N PHE A 138 6.76 14.10 7.84
CA PHE A 138 7.57 13.81 6.67
C PHE A 138 8.04 15.14 6.09
N SER A 139 9.31 15.49 6.29
CA SER A 139 9.91 16.71 5.77
C SER A 139 11.09 16.35 4.89
N TYR A 140 11.08 16.84 3.66
CA TYR A 140 12.04 16.44 2.64
C TYR A 140 13.00 17.57 2.31
N GLU A 141 14.21 17.19 1.96
CA GLU A 141 15.22 18.08 1.38
C GLU A 141 14.75 18.63 0.02
N ALA A 142 15.58 19.49 -0.58
CA ALA A 142 15.31 19.99 -1.92
C ALA A 142 15.33 18.82 -2.92
N TRP A 143 14.36 18.82 -3.84
CA TRP A 143 14.35 17.84 -4.92
C TRP A 143 15.56 18.01 -5.83
N ARG A 144 16.15 16.89 -6.22
CA ARG A 144 17.31 16.78 -7.13
C ARG A 144 16.95 15.86 -8.30
N ARG A 145 17.66 15.97 -9.43
CA ARG A 145 17.50 15.02 -10.54
C ARG A 145 18.19 13.70 -10.21
N THR A 146 17.70 12.59 -10.77
CA THR A 146 18.43 11.31 -10.75
C THR A 146 19.39 11.23 -11.94
N PRO A 147 20.55 10.56 -11.79
CA PRO A 147 21.13 10.14 -10.51
C PRO A 147 21.59 11.36 -9.68
N PRO A 148 21.58 11.30 -8.34
CA PRO A 148 22.06 12.41 -7.52
C PRO A 148 23.56 12.66 -7.73
N GLU A 149 23.94 13.92 -7.94
CA GLU A 149 25.34 14.37 -7.96
C GLU A 149 25.65 15.25 -6.73
N PRO A 150 26.77 15.02 -6.01
CA PRO A 150 27.66 13.86 -6.12
C PRO A 150 26.94 12.58 -5.69
N ARG A 151 27.31 11.44 -6.31
CA ARG A 151 26.77 10.11 -6.00
C ARG A 151 27.27 9.67 -4.63
N ASN A 152 26.69 10.21 -3.56
CA ASN A 152 27.10 9.93 -2.20
C ASN A 152 26.56 8.54 -1.81
N GLU A 153 27.37 7.72 -1.15
CA GLU A 153 26.92 6.40 -0.67
C GLU A 153 25.77 6.52 0.35
N ARG A 154 25.62 7.69 0.97
CA ARG A 154 24.48 8.05 1.84
C ARG A 154 23.23 8.50 1.09
N ASP A 155 23.38 8.96 -0.15
CA ASP A 155 22.29 9.26 -1.10
C ASP A 155 21.90 8.01 -1.91
N VAL A 156 22.49 6.84 -1.59
CA VAL A 156 22.05 5.55 -2.15
C VAL A 156 20.60 5.40 -1.73
N MET A 157 19.72 5.58 -2.71
CA MET A 157 18.28 5.46 -2.56
C MET A 157 17.95 4.31 -1.64
N GLN A 158 17.33 4.65 -0.53
CA GLN A 158 16.75 3.68 0.36
C GLN A 158 15.76 2.79 -0.38
N ALA A 159 15.07 3.32 -1.39
CA ALA A 159 14.29 2.52 -2.32
C ALA A 159 15.11 1.37 -2.91
N ARG A 160 16.35 1.61 -3.35
CA ARG A 160 17.21 0.58 -3.94
C ARG A 160 17.54 -0.53 -2.92
N TRP A 161 17.87 -0.15 -1.69
CA TRP A 161 18.14 -1.09 -0.60
C TRP A 161 16.89 -1.88 -0.22
N CYS A 162 15.78 -1.17 -0.03
CA CYS A 162 14.50 -1.75 0.38
C CYS A 162 13.87 -2.65 -0.67
N LEU A 163 14.05 -2.33 -1.95
CA LEU A 163 13.55 -3.12 -3.07
C LEU A 163 14.43 -4.38 -3.29
N GLY A 164 15.67 -4.42 -2.79
CA GLY A 164 16.53 -5.61 -2.76
C GLY A 164 16.91 -6.19 -4.13
N HIS A 165 16.74 -7.51 -4.31
CA HIS A 165 16.91 -8.29 -5.55
C HIS A 165 15.57 -8.90 -6.02
N LYS A 166 14.45 -8.19 -5.81
CA LYS A 166 13.10 -8.72 -6.05
C LYS A 166 12.23 -7.79 -6.91
N PRO A 167 11.09 -8.30 -7.42
CA PRO A 167 10.95 -9.15 -8.61
C PRO A 167 10.99 -8.33 -9.91
N SER A 168 10.97 -8.99 -11.06
CA SER A 168 11.00 -8.39 -12.42
C SER A 168 10.02 -7.23 -12.68
N ALA A 169 8.94 -7.12 -11.89
CA ALA A 169 7.96 -6.04 -11.95
C ALA A 169 8.51 -4.65 -11.63
N LEU A 170 9.70 -4.54 -11.03
CA LEU A 170 10.32 -3.27 -10.62
C LEU A 170 11.65 -3.01 -11.34
N GLU A 171 12.04 -3.86 -12.29
CA GLU A 171 13.25 -3.68 -13.10
C GLU A 171 13.25 -2.35 -13.86
N ASP A 172 12.10 -1.95 -14.42
CA ASP A 172 11.94 -0.67 -15.10
C ASP A 172 12.13 0.52 -14.15
N ILE A 173 11.74 0.36 -12.88
CA ILE A 173 12.00 1.37 -11.86
C ILE A 173 13.51 1.47 -11.66
N TYR A 174 14.20 0.38 -11.33
CA TYR A 174 15.66 0.37 -11.16
C TYR A 174 16.43 0.92 -12.35
N ALA A 175 16.04 0.54 -13.57
CA ALA A 175 16.68 1.01 -14.79
C ALA A 175 16.55 2.53 -14.96
N VAL A 176 15.46 3.15 -14.49
CA VAL A 176 15.29 4.60 -14.52
C VAL A 176 16.03 5.28 -13.37
N LEU A 177 16.19 4.62 -12.22
CA LEU A 177 16.96 5.17 -11.09
C LEU A 177 18.45 5.33 -11.41
N ASP A 178 19.00 4.38 -12.16
CA ASP A 178 20.40 4.40 -12.60
C ASP A 178 20.62 5.28 -13.86
N ARG A 179 19.56 5.90 -14.40
CA ARG A 179 19.60 6.76 -15.60
C ARG A 179 19.11 8.17 -15.29
N GLU A 180 19.45 9.10 -16.17
CA GLU A 180 18.89 10.45 -16.11
C GLU A 180 17.39 10.44 -16.43
N GLY A 181 16.63 11.26 -15.69
CA GLY A 181 15.23 11.56 -16.03
C GLY A 181 14.19 11.35 -14.93
N GLY A 182 14.62 11.04 -13.70
CA GLY A 182 13.79 11.05 -12.50
C GLY A 182 14.10 12.24 -11.59
N TYR A 183 13.33 12.34 -10.50
CA TYR A 183 13.58 13.29 -9.41
C TYR A 183 13.61 12.56 -8.07
N LEU A 184 14.50 12.96 -7.18
CA LEU A 184 14.74 12.37 -5.87
C LEU A 184 14.66 13.45 -4.80
N THR A 185 14.04 13.12 -3.68
CA THR A 185 14.26 13.85 -2.42
C THR A 185 14.35 12.88 -1.24
N VAL A 186 15.01 13.30 -0.17
CA VAL A 186 15.33 12.48 0.99
C VAL A 186 14.97 13.23 2.29
N ASP A 187 14.70 12.48 3.35
CA ASP A 187 14.55 12.98 4.73
C ASP A 187 15.61 12.31 5.60
N GLY A 188 16.72 13.02 5.83
CA GLY A 188 17.64 12.76 6.94
C GLY A 188 18.32 11.38 7.02
N SER A 189 18.21 10.53 5.99
CA SER A 189 18.72 9.14 5.83
C SER A 189 17.73 7.98 6.01
N GLU A 190 16.46 8.24 6.33
CA GLU A 190 15.49 7.15 6.63
C GLU A 190 14.32 7.07 5.64
N LYS A 191 14.14 8.09 4.80
CA LYS A 191 13.00 8.16 3.88
C LYS A 191 13.43 8.77 2.57
N ASP A 192 12.94 8.22 1.47
CA ASP A 192 13.11 8.80 0.15
C ASP A 192 11.80 8.80 -0.65
N LEU A 193 11.72 9.79 -1.54
CA LEU A 193 10.70 9.87 -2.57
C LEU A 193 11.39 9.94 -3.91
N VAL A 194 10.97 9.06 -4.81
CA VAL A 194 11.49 9.05 -6.18
C VAL A 194 10.39 9.12 -7.19
N LEU A 195 10.37 10.22 -7.92
CA LEU A 195 9.45 10.48 -8.99
C LEU A 195 10.06 10.03 -10.31
N LEU A 196 9.30 9.25 -11.07
CA LEU A 196 9.66 8.72 -12.37
C LEU A 196 8.69 9.28 -13.43
N PRO A 197 8.96 10.48 -13.98
CA PRO A 197 8.05 11.17 -14.89
C PRO A 197 7.65 10.33 -16.11
N ARG A 198 8.60 9.56 -16.66
CA ARG A 198 8.37 8.70 -17.83
C ARG A 198 7.36 7.58 -17.56
N LEU A 199 7.28 7.12 -16.32
CA LEU A 199 6.40 6.02 -15.91
C LEU A 199 5.10 6.53 -15.25
N GLY A 200 5.03 7.81 -14.88
CA GLY A 200 3.91 8.34 -14.11
C GLY A 200 3.88 7.84 -12.67
N LEU A 201 5.05 7.41 -12.14
CA LEU A 201 5.13 6.73 -10.85
C LEU A 201 5.88 7.54 -9.81
N LEU A 202 5.42 7.46 -8.57
CA LEU A 202 6.12 7.90 -7.37
C LEU A 202 6.43 6.68 -6.51
N VAL A 203 7.70 6.49 -6.18
CA VAL A 203 8.20 5.48 -5.25
C VAL A 203 8.43 6.15 -3.91
N VAL A 204 7.87 5.56 -2.86
CA VAL A 204 8.03 5.97 -1.47
C VAL A 204 8.74 4.84 -0.75
N SER A 205 9.85 5.14 -0.09
CA SER A 205 10.58 4.15 0.71
C SER A 205 10.87 4.69 2.08
N LEU A 206 10.60 3.86 3.09
CA LEU A 206 10.71 4.21 4.49
C LEU A 206 11.51 3.11 5.18
N LYS A 207 12.59 3.48 5.87
CA LYS A 207 13.16 2.67 6.95
C LYS A 207 12.21 2.67 8.13
N ALA A 208 12.05 1.54 8.81
CA ALA A 208 11.43 1.52 10.12
C ALA A 208 12.48 1.50 11.23
#